data_AF-A0A5N6BKR5-F1
#
_entry.id   AF-A0A5N6BKR5-F1
#
_cell.length_a   1.000
_cell.length_b   1.000
_cell.length_c   1.000
_cell.angle_alpha   90.00
_cell.angle_beta   90.00
_cell.angle_gamma   90.00
#
_symmetry.space_group_name_H-M   'P 1'
#
loop_
_entity.id
_entity.type
_entity.pdbx_description
1 polymer ?
#
loop_
_entity_poly.entity_id
_entity_poly.type
_entity_poly.pdbx_seq_one_letter_code
_entity_poly.pdbx_strand_id
1 'polypeptide(L)'
;MVVTQVPRTVRYGSTNTTHVRFRMSSLDRRSFLRGGLLVAAGAAVSACSGKAASTTGNAPTFVGPSAEQVRAAEAARHPGAVRDVVLTAQRALVDLGGKVVDTWSYDGRVPGAQIRVKAG
;
A
#
# COMPACT_ATOMS: atom_id res chain seq x y z
N MET A 1 44.42 -21.56 -12.79
CA MET A 1 44.24 -22.57 -11.73
C MET A 1 43.04 -23.42 -12.13
N VAL A 2 43.32 -24.55 -12.81
CA VAL A 2 42.33 -25.52 -13.31
C VAL A 2 42.18 -26.58 -12.24
N VAL A 3 40.97 -26.83 -11.77
CA VAL A 3 40.66 -27.99 -10.91
C VAL A 3 39.70 -28.88 -11.66
N THR A 4 40.29 -29.93 -12.21
CA THR A 4 39.68 -31.15 -12.71
C THR A 4 38.97 -31.86 -11.56
N GLN A 5 37.67 -32.17 -11.73
CA GLN A 5 37.04 -33.27 -10.99
C GLN A 5 36.23 -34.12 -11.95
N VAL A 6 36.72 -35.34 -12.14
CA VAL A 6 35.96 -36.50 -12.63
C VAL A 6 35.80 -37.43 -11.43
N PRO A 7 34.58 -37.89 -11.14
CA PRO A 7 34.42 -39.24 -10.61
C PRO A 7 33.45 -40.09 -11.44
N ARG A 8 33.89 -41.34 -11.61
CA ARG A 8 33.25 -42.48 -12.28
C ARG A 8 32.06 -43.03 -11.47
N THR A 9 31.02 -43.51 -12.15
CA THR A 9 30.14 -44.62 -11.72
C THR A 9 29.47 -45.20 -12.98
N VAL A 10 29.89 -46.36 -13.48
CA VAL A 10 29.36 -47.73 -13.27
C VAL A 10 27.88 -47.91 -13.67
N ARG A 11 27.70 -48.88 -14.57
CA ARG A 11 26.49 -49.27 -15.31
C ARG A 11 25.39 -49.86 -14.41
N TYR A 12 24.13 -49.69 -14.83
CA TYR A 12 23.11 -50.72 -14.66
C TYR A 12 22.27 -50.79 -15.96
N GLY A 13 22.34 -51.92 -16.65
CA GLY A 13 21.40 -52.23 -17.72
C GLY A 13 20.04 -52.53 -17.11
N SER A 14 18.99 -51.84 -17.55
CA SER A 14 17.62 -52.12 -17.15
C SER A 14 16.76 -52.24 -18.38
N THR A 15 16.05 -53.36 -18.42
CA THR A 15 15.19 -53.94 -19.44
C THR A 15 14.22 -52.97 -20.09
N ASN A 16 14.12 -53.12 -21.41
CA ASN A 16 13.15 -52.50 -22.30
C ASN A 16 11.71 -52.81 -21.85
N THR A 17 10.99 -51.79 -21.34
CA THR A 17 9.54 -51.84 -21.15
C THR A 17 8.90 -50.88 -22.14
N THR A 18 8.31 -51.46 -23.17
CA THR A 18 7.45 -50.79 -24.14
C THR A 18 6.23 -50.19 -23.44
N HIS A 19 6.27 -48.90 -23.10
CA HIS A 19 5.06 -48.17 -22.74
C HIS A 19 4.44 -47.59 -24.00
N VAL A 20 3.28 -48.14 -24.36
CA VAL A 20 2.34 -47.54 -25.31
C VAL A 20 2.06 -46.11 -24.84
N ARG A 21 2.70 -45.11 -25.47
CA ARG A 21 2.37 -43.71 -25.21
C ARG A 21 1.05 -43.39 -25.89
N PHE A 22 0.00 -43.38 -25.08
CA PHE A 22 -1.20 -42.62 -25.36
C PHE A 22 -0.82 -41.18 -25.73
N ARG A 23 -1.29 -40.72 -26.89
CA ARG A 23 -1.11 -39.35 -27.36
C ARG A 23 -1.89 -38.41 -26.43
N MET A 24 -1.17 -37.49 -25.81
CA MET A 24 -1.67 -36.40 -24.96
C MET A 24 -2.87 -35.65 -25.57
N SER A 25 -3.84 -35.38 -24.72
CA SER A 25 -4.44 -34.04 -24.63
C SER A 25 -4.53 -33.66 -23.15
N SER A 26 -3.42 -33.80 -22.43
CA SER A 26 -3.32 -33.24 -21.08
C SER A 26 -3.13 -31.74 -21.23
N LEU A 27 -4.10 -30.95 -20.78
CA LEU A 27 -4.02 -29.51 -20.74
C LEU A 27 -2.69 -29.10 -20.07
N ASP A 28 -1.81 -28.50 -20.86
CA ASP A 28 -0.47 -28.11 -20.41
C ASP A 28 -0.60 -27.15 -19.23
N ARG A 29 0.13 -27.39 -18.13
CA ARG A 29 0.18 -26.46 -16.97
C ARG A 29 0.52 -25.04 -17.42
N ARG A 30 1.34 -24.90 -18.46
CA ARG A 30 1.68 -23.61 -19.09
C ARG A 30 0.52 -22.98 -19.85
N SER A 31 -0.31 -23.77 -20.51
CA SER A 31 -1.54 -23.29 -21.17
C SER A 31 -2.57 -22.86 -20.14
N PHE A 32 -2.65 -23.55 -19.00
CA PHE A 32 -3.50 -23.14 -17.88
C PHE A 32 -3.02 -21.83 -17.23
N LEU A 33 -1.71 -21.69 -17.00
CA LEU A 33 -1.12 -20.44 -16.47
C LEU A 33 -1.25 -19.27 -17.44
N ARG A 34 -1.06 -19.49 -18.76
CA ARG A 34 -1.27 -18.47 -19.79
C ARG A 34 -2.73 -18.08 -19.93
N GLY A 35 -3.66 -19.04 -19.86
CA GLY A 35 -5.10 -18.78 -19.82
C GLY A 35 -5.52 -17.99 -18.59
N GLY A 36 -5.01 -18.36 -17.41
CA GLY A 36 -5.26 -17.64 -16.15
C GLY A 36 -4.71 -16.21 -16.17
N LEU A 37 -3.54 -15.98 -16.76
CA LEU A 37 -2.94 -14.63 -16.86
C LEU A 37 -3.79 -13.69 -17.74
N LEU A 38 -4.39 -14.19 -18.82
CA LEU A 38 -5.28 -13.38 -19.67
C LEU A 38 -6.57 -12.99 -18.95
N VAL A 39 -7.11 -13.88 -18.11
CA VAL A 39 -8.28 -13.58 -17.26
C VAL A 39 -7.92 -12.55 -16.17
N ALA A 40 -6.73 -12.67 -15.56
CA ALA A 40 -6.28 -11.74 -14.52
C ALA A 40 -5.97 -10.33 -15.07
N ALA A 41 -5.41 -10.23 -16.28
CA ALA A 41 -5.14 -8.95 -16.92
C ALA A 41 -6.43 -8.16 -17.23
N GLY A 42 -7.50 -8.84 -17.65
CA GLY A 42 -8.81 -8.20 -17.86
C GLY A 42 -9.45 -7.66 -16.58
N ALA A 43 -9.25 -8.36 -15.46
CA ALA A 43 -9.76 -7.93 -14.14
C ALA A 43 -8.95 -6.78 -13.51
N ALA A 44 -7.68 -6.62 -13.87
CA ALA A 44 -6.85 -5.53 -13.35
C ALA A 44 -7.24 -4.16 -13.93
N VAL A 45 -7.72 -4.11 -15.18
CA VAL A 45 -8.08 -2.83 -15.83
C VAL A 45 -9.40 -2.26 -15.30
N SER A 46 -10.33 -3.11 -14.84
CA SER A 46 -11.58 -2.67 -14.21
C SER A 46 -11.41 -2.10 -12.80
N ALA A 47 -10.25 -2.34 -12.16
CA ALA A 47 -9.92 -1.72 -10.87
C ALA A 47 -9.39 -0.28 -11.01
N CYS A 48 -8.86 0.10 -12.17
CA CYS A 48 -8.36 1.45 -12.43
C CYS A 48 -9.40 2.38 -13.08
N SER A 49 -10.45 1.83 -13.71
CA SER A 49 -11.61 2.61 -14.14
C SER A 49 -12.63 2.66 -13.00
N GLY A 50 -12.70 3.80 -12.31
CA GLY A 50 -13.58 4.05 -11.17
C GLY A 50 -15.09 4.02 -11.49
N LYS A 51 -15.62 2.88 -11.94
CA LYS A 51 -17.04 2.54 -11.92
C LYS A 51 -17.19 1.21 -11.20
N ALA A 52 -17.50 1.30 -9.92
CA ALA A 52 -17.80 0.17 -9.06
C ALA A 52 -18.92 -0.68 -9.68
N ALA A 53 -18.61 -1.94 -9.96
CA ALA A 53 -19.63 -2.97 -10.09
C ALA A 53 -20.28 -3.11 -8.70
N SER A 54 -21.50 -2.60 -8.58
CA SER A 54 -22.34 -2.72 -7.39
C SER A 54 -22.79 -4.18 -7.26
N THR A 55 -22.03 -4.98 -6.52
CA THR A 55 -22.48 -6.24 -5.95
C THR A 55 -22.84 -5.99 -4.48
N THR A 56 -24.13 -6.09 -4.19
CA THR A 56 -24.81 -6.22 -2.90
C THR A 56 -23.90 -6.38 -1.67
N GLY A 57 -23.90 -5.35 -0.81
CA GLY A 57 -23.37 -5.41 0.55
C GLY A 57 -22.56 -4.18 0.95
N ASN A 58 -23.24 -3.13 1.44
CA ASN A 58 -22.70 -2.05 2.28
C ASN A 58 -21.22 -1.63 2.06
N ALA A 59 -20.81 -1.39 0.82
CA ALA A 59 -19.55 -0.68 0.59
C ALA A 59 -19.78 0.80 0.97
N PRO A 60 -18.98 1.41 1.86
CA PRO A 60 -19.15 2.81 2.18
C PRO A 60 -18.95 3.63 0.91
N THR A 61 -20.02 4.28 0.46
CA THR A 61 -19.98 5.22 -0.67
C THR A 61 -18.94 6.29 -0.34
N PHE A 62 -18.00 6.51 -1.25
CA PHE A 62 -16.99 7.55 -1.09
C PHE A 62 -17.66 8.93 -0.94
N VAL A 63 -17.45 9.58 0.21
CA VAL A 63 -17.94 10.94 0.47
C VAL A 63 -16.81 11.91 0.12
N GLY A 64 -17.01 12.70 -0.93
CA GLY A 64 -16.07 13.74 -1.34
C GLY A 64 -16.12 14.99 -0.44
N PRO A 65 -15.06 15.82 -0.40
CA PRO A 65 -14.99 17.00 0.45
C PRO A 65 -16.03 18.09 0.12
N SER A 66 -16.55 18.10 -1.12
CA SER A 66 -17.59 19.02 -1.57
C SER A 66 -18.99 18.37 -1.62
N ALA A 67 -19.15 17.16 -1.11
CA ALA A 67 -20.41 16.42 -1.16
C ALA A 67 -21.46 17.08 -0.25
N GLU A 68 -22.74 16.92 -0.60
CA GLU A 68 -23.86 17.50 0.14
C GLU A 68 -23.90 17.02 1.60
N GLN A 69 -23.51 15.76 1.85
CA GLN A 69 -23.40 15.21 3.19
C GLN A 69 -22.41 15.98 4.07
N VAL A 70 -21.26 16.39 3.50
CA VAL A 70 -20.27 17.21 4.21
C VAL A 70 -20.83 18.61 4.43
N ARG A 71 -21.43 19.22 3.40
CA ARG A 71 -22.04 20.56 3.54
C ARG A 71 -23.12 20.61 4.60
N ALA A 72 -24.01 19.61 4.66
CA ALA A 72 -25.06 19.51 5.66
C ALA A 72 -24.48 19.31 7.07
N ALA A 73 -23.46 18.46 7.22
CA ALA A 73 -22.79 18.24 8.50
C ALA A 73 -22.06 19.52 8.98
N GLU A 74 -21.37 20.22 8.09
CA GLU A 74 -20.70 21.49 8.41
C GLU A 74 -21.70 22.62 8.69
N ALA A 75 -22.84 22.66 8.01
CA ALA A 75 -23.92 23.62 8.31
C ALA A 75 -24.58 23.36 9.68
N ALA A 76 -24.64 22.10 10.11
CA ALA A 76 -25.12 21.71 11.44
C ALA A 76 -24.07 21.87 12.54
N ARG A 77 -22.80 22.16 12.17
CA ARG A 77 -21.72 22.37 13.13
C ARG A 77 -22.04 23.61 13.97
N HIS A 78 -21.91 23.50 15.27
CA HIS A 78 -21.98 24.65 16.18
C HIS A 78 -20.60 25.31 16.21
N PRO A 79 -20.41 26.50 15.60
CA PRO A 79 -19.16 27.22 15.75
C PRO A 79 -19.13 27.74 17.18
N GLY A 80 -18.12 27.40 17.96
CA GLY A 80 -17.92 28.10 19.22
C GLY A 80 -16.77 29.10 19.11
N ALA A 81 -15.99 29.27 20.17
CA ALA A 81 -15.16 30.46 20.33
C ALA A 81 -13.90 30.42 19.47
N VAL A 82 -13.75 31.41 18.57
CA VAL A 82 -12.51 31.60 17.81
C VAL A 82 -11.41 32.15 18.72
N ARG A 83 -10.21 31.56 18.61
CA ARG A 83 -9.01 32.00 19.33
C ARG A 83 -7.88 32.20 18.33
N ASP A 84 -7.57 33.46 18.06
CA ASP A 84 -6.46 33.82 17.20
C ASP A 84 -5.14 33.73 17.99
N VAL A 85 -4.17 33.01 17.43
CA VAL A 85 -2.83 32.85 18.01
C VAL A 85 -1.80 33.13 16.92
N VAL A 86 -0.85 34.00 17.22
CA VAL A 86 0.29 34.27 16.33
C VAL A 86 1.43 33.36 16.72
N LEU A 87 1.99 32.65 15.74
CA LEU A 87 3.14 31.77 15.92
C LEU A 87 4.23 32.16 14.92
N THR A 88 5.43 32.45 15.40
CA THR A 88 6.55 32.81 14.53
C THR A 88 7.50 31.63 14.38
N ALA A 89 7.52 31.00 13.20
CA ALA A 89 8.51 29.98 12.88
C ALA A 89 9.88 30.62 12.68
N GLN A 90 10.88 30.16 13.43
CA GLN A 90 12.26 30.66 13.35
C GLN A 90 13.27 29.55 13.64
N ARG A 91 14.49 29.69 13.11
CA ARG A 91 15.64 28.88 13.55
C ARG A 91 16.08 29.31 14.94
N ALA A 92 16.31 28.34 15.82
CA ALA A 92 16.78 28.57 17.18
C ALA A 92 17.69 27.41 17.62
N LEU A 93 18.67 27.75 18.46
CA LEU A 93 19.42 26.75 19.22
C LEU A 93 18.55 26.28 20.38
N VAL A 94 18.25 24.98 20.41
CA VAL A 94 17.36 24.37 21.40
C VAL A 94 18.09 23.26 22.14
N ASP A 95 18.02 23.26 23.47
CA ASP A 95 18.46 22.15 24.30
C ASP A 95 17.34 21.10 24.45
N LEU A 96 17.62 19.88 24.02
CA LEU A 96 16.71 18.73 24.06
C LEU A 96 17.06 17.76 25.20
N GLY A 97 17.55 18.27 26.34
CA GLY A 97 17.92 17.47 27.51
C GLY A 97 19.40 17.05 27.50
N GLY A 98 20.29 18.03 27.29
CA GLY A 98 21.75 17.84 27.22
C GLY A 98 22.30 17.84 25.79
N LYS A 99 21.45 18.05 24.78
CA LYS A 99 21.87 18.17 23.38
C LYS A 99 21.34 19.45 22.79
N VAL A 100 22.24 20.39 22.49
CA VAL A 100 21.91 21.63 21.80
C VAL A 100 21.92 21.39 20.29
N VAL A 101 20.81 21.72 19.63
CA VAL A 101 20.65 21.58 18.17
C VAL A 101 20.18 22.89 17.56
N ASP A 102 20.70 23.25 16.39
CA ASP A 102 20.10 24.30 15.54
C ASP A 102 18.93 23.71 14.76
N THR A 103 17.72 24.13 15.10
CA THR A 103 16.49 23.59 14.52
C THR A 103 15.42 24.68 14.41
N TRP A 104 14.30 24.35 13.77
CA TRP A 104 13.14 25.23 13.73
C TRP A 104 12.30 25.09 15.00
N SER A 105 11.80 26.22 15.49
CA SER A 105 10.85 26.28 16.60
C SER A 105 9.83 27.39 16.37
N TYR A 106 8.69 27.28 17.04
CA TYR A 106 7.73 28.38 17.14
C TYR A 106 8.10 29.25 18.34
N ASP A 107 8.29 30.54 18.09
CA ASP A 107 8.63 31.55 19.09
C ASP A 107 9.91 31.24 19.90
N GLY A 108 10.86 30.52 19.29
CA GLY A 108 12.17 30.24 19.87
C GLY A 108 12.15 29.24 21.03
N ARG A 109 11.05 28.51 21.25
CA ARG A 109 10.88 27.60 22.40
C ARG A 109 10.52 26.18 21.97
N VAL A 110 11.05 25.20 22.69
CA VAL A 110 10.64 23.80 22.58
C VAL A 110 10.36 23.24 23.98
N PRO A 111 9.16 22.65 24.21
CA PRO A 111 7.99 22.71 23.33
C PRO A 111 7.47 24.13 23.14
N GLY A 112 6.85 24.41 21.99
CA GLY A 112 6.15 25.68 21.75
C GLY A 112 5.03 25.92 22.77
N ALA A 113 4.52 27.15 22.83
CA ALA A 113 3.43 27.49 23.74
C ALA A 113 2.17 26.64 23.45
N GLN A 114 1.54 26.13 24.50
CA GLN A 114 0.35 25.28 24.35
C GLN A 114 -0.86 26.13 23.93
N ILE A 115 -1.53 25.70 22.86
CA ILE A 115 -2.82 26.26 22.46
C ILE A 115 -3.92 25.39 23.07
N ARG A 116 -4.71 25.95 23.99
CA ARG A 116 -5.87 25.28 24.61
C ARG A 116 -7.17 25.87 24.07
N VAL A 117 -8.05 24.99 23.60
CA VAL A 117 -9.41 25.32 23.17
C VAL A 117 -10.41 24.42 23.88
N LYS A 118 -11.68 24.85 23.95
CA LYS A 118 -12.79 24.01 24.42
C LYS A 118 -13.51 23.42 23.21
N ALA A 119 -14.28 22.35 23.41
CA ALA A 119 -15.17 21.85 22.36
C ALA A 119 -16.24 22.89 22.05
N GLY A 120 -16.53 23.10 20.76
CA GLY A 120 -17.16 24.33 20.28
C GLY A 120 -16.09 25.36 20.05
#